data_AF-A0AAF0EB22-F1
#
_entry.id   AF-A0AAF0EB22-F1
#
_cell.length_a   1.000
_cell.length_b   1.000
_cell.length_c   1.000
_cell.angle_alpha   90.00
_cell.angle_beta   90.00
_cell.angle_gamma   90.00
#
_symmetry.space_group_name_H-M   'P 1'
#
loop_
_entity.id
_entity.type
_entity.pdbx_description
1 polymer ?
#
loop_
_entity_poly.entity_id
_entity_poly.type
_entity_poly.pdbx_seq_one_letter_code
_entity_poly.pdbx_strand_id
1 'polypeptide(L)'
;MSNSSFNVGDVVLAKIKGFPAWPGIIIDDEHVPQAVREERPAHWATSRDLTPLTTEDIDAFLARPKGKSADLHKAYKIAKDPIAWNEEQNRIVKEHEAWIQEHGEDDDDEEEDEEDEEDEADDKDDDDEEEERSRAPRKRASTQADSRAKRTRTESTAEPEPETEAPTEPQPDKEHAEEELDPATRKVREWRHKLQRVFLSKGGVIVASEMDAQDATFKIVEAYEDMTVDQLRLTKIGKVMKRIHQLPEVPRDDEFHFRERAGELVKRWTALLDQATDDKEEA
;
A
#
# COMPACT_ATOMS: atom_id res chain seq x y z
N MET A 1 -21.02 26.46 19.71
CA MET A 1 -20.42 25.30 19.00
C MET A 1 -20.68 24.11 19.88
N SER A 2 -21.55 23.21 19.42
CA SER A 2 -22.04 22.06 20.18
C SER A 2 -20.86 21.13 20.47
N ASN A 3 -20.55 20.89 21.74
CA ASN A 3 -19.53 19.91 22.12
C ASN A 3 -20.19 18.54 22.04
N SER A 4 -20.31 17.99 20.83
CA SER A 4 -20.87 16.66 20.62
C SER A 4 -19.90 15.63 21.19
N SER A 5 -20.38 14.80 22.11
CA SER A 5 -19.67 13.58 22.53
C SER A 5 -19.89 12.50 21.46
N PHE A 6 -18.82 11.86 21.01
CA PHE A 6 -18.85 10.75 20.06
C PHE A 6 -18.53 9.44 20.79
N ASN A 7 -19.16 8.35 20.38
CA ASN A 7 -18.93 7.00 20.90
C ASN A 7 -18.28 6.12 19.82
N VAL A 8 -17.60 5.05 20.25
CA VAL A 8 -17.10 4.02 19.35
C VAL A 8 -18.27 3.45 18.52
N GLY A 9 -18.08 3.36 17.20
CA GLY A 9 -19.08 2.95 16.23
C GLY A 9 -19.90 4.10 15.62
N ASP A 10 -19.81 5.33 16.16
CA ASP A 10 -20.51 6.47 15.58
C ASP A 10 -19.93 6.79 14.19
N VAL A 11 -20.82 6.92 13.19
CA VAL A 11 -20.47 7.41 11.87
C VAL A 11 -20.40 8.94 11.92
N VAL A 12 -19.26 9.47 11.50
CA VAL A 12 -18.93 10.89 11.56
C VAL A 12 -18.41 11.38 10.23
N LEU A 13 -18.52 12.68 10.03
CA LEU A 13 -17.90 13.40 8.94
C LEU A 13 -16.72 14.18 9.53
N ALA A 14 -15.51 13.81 9.12
CA ALA A 14 -14.27 14.44 9.55
C ALA A 14 -13.84 15.51 8.54
N LYS A 15 -13.47 16.69 9.04
CA LYS A 15 -13.02 17.81 8.22
C LYS A 15 -11.71 18.38 8.77
N ILE A 16 -10.59 17.87 8.26
CA ILE A 16 -9.26 18.40 8.55
C ILE A 16 -8.81 19.41 7.50
N LYS A 17 -7.80 20.23 7.84
CA LYS A 17 -7.26 21.27 6.96
C LYS A 17 -6.61 20.62 5.72
N GLY A 18 -6.95 21.12 4.53
CA GLY A 18 -6.36 20.66 3.26
C GLY A 18 -7.12 19.54 2.56
N PHE A 19 -7.98 18.80 3.26
CA PHE A 19 -8.73 17.65 2.71
C PHE A 19 -10.23 17.94 2.61
N PRO A 20 -10.97 17.29 1.69
CA PRO A 20 -12.44 17.35 1.69
C PRO A 20 -13.02 16.74 2.97
N ALA A 21 -14.28 17.03 3.28
CA ALA A 21 -14.94 16.38 4.41
C ALA A 21 -15.15 14.89 4.09
N TRP A 22 -14.62 14.01 4.92
CA TRP A 22 -14.55 12.56 4.65
C TRP A 22 -15.36 11.77 5.68
N PRO A 23 -16.17 10.78 5.26
CA PRO A 23 -16.92 9.96 6.19
C PRO A 23 -15.96 9.00 6.91
N GLY A 24 -16.14 8.83 8.21
CA GLY A 24 -15.35 7.94 9.04
C GLY A 24 -16.20 7.34 10.17
N ILE A 25 -15.62 6.38 10.88
CA ILE A 25 -16.23 5.73 12.03
C ILE A 25 -15.29 5.91 13.21
N ILE A 26 -15.83 6.16 14.39
CA ILE A 26 -15.02 6.17 15.61
C ILE A 26 -14.65 4.73 15.96
N ILE A 27 -13.37 4.41 15.98
CA ILE A 27 -12.84 3.08 16.29
C ILE A 27 -12.25 3.09 17.70
N ASP A 28 -12.29 1.94 18.38
CA ASP A 28 -11.65 1.75 19.69
C ASP A 28 -10.13 1.59 19.54
N ASP A 29 -9.35 2.07 20.51
CA ASP A 29 -7.87 2.01 20.47
C ASP A 29 -7.33 0.56 20.33
N GLU A 30 -8.08 -0.44 20.79
CA GLU A 30 -7.71 -1.87 20.66
C GLU A 30 -7.83 -2.41 19.23
N HIS A 31 -8.54 -1.72 18.33
CA HIS A 31 -8.71 -2.12 16.93
C HIS A 31 -7.90 -1.25 15.96
N VAL A 32 -7.15 -0.29 16.48
CA VAL A 32 -6.21 0.50 15.69
C VAL A 32 -4.91 -0.29 15.56
N PRO A 33 -4.39 -0.51 14.33
CA PRO A 33 -3.13 -1.22 14.13
C PRO A 33 -2.00 -0.62 14.97
N GLN A 34 -1.16 -1.48 15.57
CA GLN A 34 0.01 -1.07 16.36
C GLN A 34 0.87 0.03 15.70
N ALA A 35 1.19 -0.11 14.41
CA ALA A 35 1.98 0.89 13.66
C ALA A 35 1.37 2.30 13.74
N VAL A 36 0.04 2.42 13.54
CA VAL A 36 -0.68 3.69 13.62
C VAL A 36 -0.69 4.26 15.05
N ARG A 37 -0.74 3.37 16.07
CA ARG A 37 -0.69 3.76 17.49
C ARG A 37 0.70 4.25 17.90
N GLU A 38 1.76 3.71 17.30
CA GLU A 38 3.15 4.08 17.57
C GLU A 38 3.54 5.39 16.88
N GLU A 39 3.17 5.56 15.62
CA GLU A 39 3.48 6.76 14.84
C GLU A 39 2.83 8.03 15.43
N ARG A 40 1.69 7.87 16.12
CA ARG A 40 0.88 8.96 16.71
C ARG A 40 0.85 10.20 15.80
N PRO A 41 0.27 10.11 14.59
CA PRO A 41 0.38 11.16 13.61
C PRO A 41 0.05 12.55 14.17
N ALA A 42 0.84 13.55 13.76
CA ALA A 42 0.70 14.92 14.26
C ALA A 42 -0.70 15.55 14.04
N HIS A 43 -1.55 14.96 13.19
CA HIS A 43 -2.83 15.51 12.76
C HIS A 43 -4.03 14.54 12.92
N TRP A 44 -4.19 13.94 14.11
CA TRP A 44 -5.44 13.26 14.43
C TRP A 44 -6.63 14.23 14.42
N ALA A 45 -7.75 13.80 13.84
CA ALA A 45 -8.98 14.57 13.90
C ALA A 45 -9.42 14.72 15.37
N THR A 46 -9.62 15.95 15.82
CA THR A 46 -10.14 16.23 17.16
C THR A 46 -11.66 16.29 17.12
N SER A 47 -12.33 16.25 18.27
CA SER A 47 -13.80 16.40 18.34
C SER A 47 -14.33 17.68 17.67
N ARG A 48 -13.47 18.68 17.44
CA ARG A 48 -13.82 19.93 16.74
C ARG A 48 -13.87 19.77 15.22
N ASP A 49 -13.15 18.78 14.71
CA ASP A 49 -13.05 18.46 13.29
C ASP A 49 -14.12 17.44 12.87
N LEU A 50 -14.89 16.93 13.83
CA LEU A 50 -15.90 15.89 13.64
C LEU A 50 -17.31 16.48 13.71
N THR A 51 -18.18 16.00 12.82
CA THR A 51 -19.63 16.23 12.86
C THR A 51 -20.36 14.89 12.75
N PRO A 52 -21.45 14.65 13.49
CA PRO A 52 -22.24 13.44 13.30
C PRO A 52 -22.72 13.35 11.86
N LEU A 53 -22.58 12.17 11.24
CA LEU A 53 -23.01 11.92 9.87
C LEU A 53 -24.19 10.96 9.90
N THR A 54 -25.39 11.48 9.62
CA THR A 54 -26.60 10.66 9.64
C THR A 54 -26.76 9.90 8.33
N THR A 55 -27.56 8.83 8.34
CA THR A 55 -27.90 8.09 7.11
C THR A 55 -28.59 8.98 6.08
N GLU A 56 -29.38 9.96 6.51
CA GLU A 56 -30.04 10.93 5.63
C GLU A 56 -29.01 11.83 4.93
N ASP A 57 -27.98 12.28 5.65
CA ASP A 57 -26.88 13.07 5.08
C ASP A 57 -26.08 12.27 4.05
N ILE A 58 -25.85 10.98 4.32
CA ILE A 58 -25.17 10.05 3.41
C ILE A 58 -25.99 9.87 2.13
N ASP A 59 -27.30 9.60 2.25
CA ASP A 59 -28.19 9.45 1.11
C ASP A 59 -28.29 10.74 0.29
N ALA A 60 -28.35 11.90 0.96
CA ALA A 60 -28.33 13.20 0.32
C ALA A 60 -27.00 13.50 -0.41
N PHE A 61 -25.89 12.93 0.03
CA PHE A 61 -24.61 12.99 -0.68
C PHE A 61 -24.61 12.07 -1.91
N LEU A 62 -25.02 10.81 -1.74
CA LEU A 62 -25.03 9.80 -2.80
C LEU A 62 -26.03 10.09 -3.92
N ALA A 63 -27.10 10.85 -3.64
CA ALA A 63 -28.08 11.30 -4.64
C ALA A 63 -27.54 12.43 -5.56
N ARG A 64 -26.42 13.07 -5.20
CA ARG A 64 -25.80 14.10 -6.03
C ARG A 64 -25.15 13.45 -7.25
N PRO A 65 -25.10 14.13 -8.40
CA PRO A 65 -24.39 13.61 -9.56
C PRO A 65 -22.92 13.37 -9.20
N LYS A 66 -22.38 12.21 -9.60
CA LYS A 66 -21.00 11.81 -9.32
C LYS A 66 -20.04 12.91 -9.79
N GLY A 67 -19.45 13.61 -8.83
CA GLY A 67 -18.38 14.58 -9.08
C GLY A 67 -17.04 13.88 -9.36
N LYS A 68 -15.97 14.66 -9.46
CA LYS A 68 -14.62 14.19 -9.81
C LYS A 68 -13.96 13.25 -8.76
N SER A 69 -14.59 12.99 -7.61
CA SER A 69 -14.05 12.11 -6.57
C SER A 69 -14.86 10.82 -6.49
N ALA A 70 -14.40 9.82 -7.23
CA ALA A 70 -14.94 8.46 -7.20
C ALA A 70 -14.75 7.82 -5.83
N ASP A 71 -13.60 8.06 -5.18
CA ASP A 71 -13.26 7.45 -3.89
C ASP A 71 -14.09 8.02 -2.74
N LEU A 72 -14.39 9.32 -2.77
CA LEU A 72 -15.32 9.90 -1.80
C LEU A 72 -16.71 9.27 -1.92
N HIS A 73 -17.20 9.00 -3.14
CA HIS A 73 -18.47 8.28 -3.30
C HIS A 73 -18.42 6.85 -2.77
N LYS A 74 -17.31 6.13 -2.97
CA LYS A 74 -17.11 4.78 -2.39
C LYS A 74 -17.14 4.85 -0.86
N ALA A 75 -16.42 5.80 -0.27
CA ALA A 75 -16.38 5.99 1.18
C ALA A 75 -17.78 6.25 1.77
N TYR A 76 -18.60 7.08 1.13
CA TYR A 76 -19.99 7.31 1.56
C TYR A 76 -20.89 6.07 1.40
N LYS A 77 -20.64 5.22 0.39
CA LYS A 77 -21.37 3.94 0.28
C LYS A 77 -21.03 2.99 1.41
N ILE A 78 -19.75 2.87 1.76
CA ILE A 78 -19.30 2.04 2.89
C ILE A 78 -19.85 2.59 4.20
N ALA A 79 -19.82 3.91 4.41
CA ALA A 79 -20.34 4.55 5.60
C ALA A 79 -21.86 4.37 5.80
N LYS A 80 -22.62 4.00 4.76
CA LYS A 80 -24.06 3.73 4.85
C LYS A 80 -24.37 2.47 5.65
N ASP A 81 -23.55 1.43 5.49
CA ASP A 81 -23.63 0.19 6.26
C ASP A 81 -22.21 -0.28 6.63
N PRO A 82 -21.64 0.31 7.68
CA PRO A 82 -20.24 0.12 8.02
C PRO A 82 -19.94 -1.18 8.77
N ILE A 83 -20.96 -1.94 9.19
CA ILE A 83 -20.80 -3.04 10.16
C ILE A 83 -19.90 -4.13 9.58
N ALA A 84 -20.26 -4.67 8.42
CA ALA A 84 -19.53 -5.75 7.79
C ALA A 84 -18.08 -5.35 7.45
N TRP A 85 -17.90 -4.13 6.93
CA TRP A 85 -16.57 -3.61 6.61
C TRP A 85 -15.72 -3.42 7.87
N ASN A 86 -16.28 -2.86 8.94
CA ASN A 86 -15.55 -2.64 10.19
C ASN A 86 -15.19 -3.95 10.89
N GLU A 87 -16.07 -4.96 10.88
CA GLU A 87 -15.77 -6.29 11.40
C GLU A 87 -14.64 -6.97 10.63
N GLU A 88 -14.64 -6.84 9.30
CA GLU A 88 -13.59 -7.35 8.43
C GLU A 88 -12.24 -6.67 8.71
N GLN A 89 -12.21 -5.34 8.74
CA GLN A 89 -10.99 -4.60 9.08
C GLN A 89 -10.48 -4.97 10.48
N ASN A 90 -11.36 -5.07 11.48
CA ASN A 90 -10.98 -5.50 12.82
C ASN A 90 -10.42 -6.92 12.86
N ARG A 91 -10.92 -7.83 11.99
CA ARG A 91 -10.37 -9.18 11.84
C ARG A 91 -8.98 -9.12 11.23
N ILE A 92 -8.80 -8.37 10.14
CA ILE A 92 -7.52 -8.18 9.47
C ILE A 92 -6.48 -7.61 10.45
N VAL A 93 -6.83 -6.58 11.21
CA VAL A 93 -5.92 -6.01 12.22
C VAL A 93 -5.55 -7.03 13.28
N LYS A 94 -6.51 -7.80 13.82
CA LYS A 94 -6.23 -8.83 14.82
C LYS A 94 -5.38 -9.97 14.27
N GLU A 95 -5.64 -10.43 13.05
CA GLU A 95 -4.87 -11.48 12.41
C GLU A 95 -3.44 -11.01 12.11
N HIS A 96 -3.29 -9.78 11.62
CA HIS A 96 -2.00 -9.15 11.39
C HIS A 96 -1.20 -8.95 12.69
N GLU A 97 -1.84 -8.43 13.75
CA GLU A 97 -1.18 -8.27 15.06
C GLU A 97 -0.85 -9.61 15.70
N ALA A 98 -1.71 -10.63 15.60
CA ALA A 98 -1.40 -11.97 16.06
C ALA A 98 -0.24 -12.58 15.26
N TRP A 99 -0.21 -12.34 13.96
CA TRP A 99 0.90 -12.76 13.10
C TRP A 99 2.19 -12.07 13.51
N ILE A 100 2.21 -10.74 13.69
CA ILE A 100 3.36 -9.98 14.20
C ILE A 100 3.77 -10.47 15.59
N GLN A 101 2.83 -10.75 16.48
CA GLN A 101 3.16 -11.20 17.83
C GLN A 101 3.80 -12.61 17.83
N GLU A 102 3.35 -13.50 16.95
CA GLU A 102 3.91 -14.85 16.79
C GLU A 102 5.19 -14.87 15.93
N HIS A 103 5.30 -13.97 14.95
CA HIS A 103 6.29 -13.97 13.88
C HIS A 103 7.27 -12.77 13.90
N GLY A 104 7.14 -11.85 14.86
CA GLY A 104 7.94 -10.61 15.01
C GLY A 104 7.47 -9.45 14.13
N GLU A 105 7.86 -8.22 14.50
CA GLU A 105 7.61 -7.00 13.73
C GLU A 105 8.53 -6.95 12.48
N ASP A 106 7.94 -7.02 11.28
CA ASP A 106 8.61 -6.79 9.99
C ASP A 106 8.52 -5.30 9.64
N ASP A 107 9.55 -4.53 10.00
CA ASP A 107 9.61 -3.06 9.83
C ASP A 107 10.35 -2.68 8.53
N ASP A 108 9.91 -3.20 7.37
CA ASP A 108 10.52 -2.88 6.06
C ASP A 108 9.47 -2.63 4.95
N ASP A 109 8.22 -2.30 5.32
CA ASP A 109 7.21 -1.75 4.39
C ASP A 109 7.17 -0.20 4.43
N GLU A 110 8.13 0.46 5.11
CA GLU A 110 8.21 1.94 5.20
C GLU A 110 9.14 2.63 4.18
N GLU A 111 9.91 1.90 3.34
CA GLU A 111 10.90 2.54 2.43
C GLU A 111 10.81 2.18 0.93
N GLU A 112 9.61 2.01 0.36
CA GLU A 112 9.44 2.00 -1.11
C GLU A 112 8.28 2.89 -1.57
N ASP A 113 8.36 4.21 -1.35
CA ASP A 113 7.44 5.19 -1.96
C ASP A 113 8.08 6.55 -2.33
N GLU A 114 9.43 6.66 -2.47
CA GLU A 114 10.05 7.96 -2.83
C GLU A 114 11.12 7.97 -3.94
N GLU A 115 11.44 6.87 -4.63
CA GLU A 115 12.42 6.94 -5.73
C GLU A 115 12.02 6.09 -6.94
N ASP A 116 11.30 6.70 -7.89
CA ASP A 116 11.60 6.67 -9.34
C ASP A 116 10.34 7.03 -10.17
N GLU A 117 10.36 8.23 -10.76
CA GLU A 117 9.95 8.54 -12.15
C GLU A 117 9.90 10.08 -12.35
N GLU A 118 11.03 10.76 -12.15
CA GLU A 118 11.33 11.99 -12.89
C GLU A 118 12.51 11.69 -13.82
N ASP A 119 12.22 11.19 -15.03
CA ASP A 119 13.16 11.34 -16.14
C ASP A 119 12.41 11.54 -17.47
N GLU A 120 12.41 12.80 -17.89
CA GLU A 120 12.81 13.26 -19.23
C GLU A 120 12.08 12.67 -20.44
N ALA A 121 10.99 13.32 -20.85
CA ALA A 121 10.56 13.34 -22.24
C ALA A 121 11.21 14.52 -22.98
N ASP A 122 12.34 14.23 -23.65
CA ASP A 122 12.92 14.99 -24.75
C ASP A 122 11.88 15.09 -25.88
N ASP A 123 11.39 16.31 -26.16
CA ASP A 123 10.81 16.64 -27.46
C ASP A 123 11.58 17.84 -28.01
N LYS A 124 12.41 17.55 -29.02
CA LYS A 124 13.12 18.53 -29.84
C LYS A 124 12.28 18.84 -31.07
N ASP A 125 11.96 20.11 -31.22
CA ASP A 125 11.82 20.86 -32.48
C ASP A 125 11.58 22.32 -32.05
N ASP A 126 12.02 23.39 -32.68
CA ASP A 126 13.08 23.75 -33.62
C ASP A 126 12.95 25.30 -33.67
N ASP A 127 14.04 25.99 -34.00
CA ASP A 127 14.06 27.34 -34.59
C ASP A 127 13.78 28.60 -33.71
N ASP A 128 14.89 29.34 -33.53
CA ASP A 128 15.11 30.72 -34.02
C ASP A 128 15.02 31.95 -33.09
N GLU A 129 16.18 32.63 -33.05
CA GLU A 129 16.47 34.07 -32.98
C GLU A 129 16.39 34.92 -31.67
N GLU A 130 17.40 35.80 -31.59
CA GLU A 130 17.87 36.63 -30.49
C GLU A 130 17.05 37.92 -30.20
N GLU A 131 17.41 38.52 -29.05
CA GLU A 131 17.44 39.96 -28.72
C GLU A 131 16.17 40.68 -28.19
N GLU A 132 16.24 40.96 -26.87
CA GLU A 132 16.27 42.32 -26.29
C GLU A 132 15.31 43.39 -26.85
N ARG A 133 14.27 43.77 -26.06
CA ARG A 133 14.13 45.12 -25.45
C ARG A 133 12.75 45.42 -24.85
N SER A 134 12.84 45.94 -23.63
CA SER A 134 12.14 47.14 -23.13
C SER A 134 10.72 47.07 -22.51
N ARG A 135 10.71 47.48 -21.22
CA ARG A 135 9.84 48.47 -20.55
C ARG A 135 8.33 48.19 -20.36
N ALA A 136 8.01 48.05 -19.07
CA ALA A 136 6.73 48.17 -18.36
C ALA A 136 5.91 49.45 -18.65
N PRO A 137 4.79 49.75 -17.94
CA PRO A 137 3.69 48.93 -17.38
C PRO A 137 2.29 49.50 -17.78
N ARG A 138 1.18 48.82 -17.41
CA ARG A 138 -0.01 49.37 -16.67
C ARG A 138 -1.40 48.79 -17.05
N LYS A 139 -2.08 48.36 -15.98
CA LYS A 139 -3.47 48.67 -15.53
C LYS A 139 -4.71 48.23 -16.34
N ARG A 140 -5.45 47.33 -15.66
CA ARG A 140 -6.83 47.43 -15.13
C ARG A 140 -8.06 47.39 -16.07
N ALA A 141 -9.05 46.64 -15.53
CA ALA A 141 -10.52 46.76 -15.66
C ALA A 141 -11.13 46.24 -16.98
N SER A 142 -12.35 45.73 -17.04
CA SER A 142 -13.32 45.10 -16.13
C SER A 142 -14.47 44.59 -17.04
N THR A 143 -15.58 44.14 -16.43
CA THR A 143 -16.93 43.85 -17.01
C THR A 143 -17.10 42.47 -17.64
N GLN A 144 -17.81 41.52 -17.04
CA GLN A 144 -19.27 41.37 -16.79
C GLN A 144 -20.16 41.17 -18.03
N ALA A 145 -20.86 40.04 -17.98
CA ALA A 145 -22.30 39.87 -18.22
C ALA A 145 -22.85 39.61 -19.65
N ASP A 146 -23.37 38.39 -19.78
CA ASP A 146 -24.78 38.05 -20.07
C ASP A 146 -25.22 37.60 -21.47
N SER A 147 -26.16 36.64 -21.39
CA SER A 147 -27.30 36.35 -22.29
C SER A 147 -27.04 35.49 -23.54
N ARG A 148 -27.95 34.62 -24.03
CA ARG A 148 -29.21 34.02 -23.56
C ARG A 148 -29.75 33.12 -24.70
N ALA A 149 -30.23 31.92 -24.33
CA ALA A 149 -31.32 31.10 -24.92
C ALA A 149 -31.34 30.68 -26.42
N LYS A 150 -31.68 29.40 -26.68
CA LYS A 150 -32.99 28.91 -27.24
C LYS A 150 -33.02 27.35 -27.31
N ARG A 151 -33.89 26.66 -26.55
CA ARG A 151 -35.10 25.84 -26.97
C ARG A 151 -34.83 24.83 -28.10
N THR A 152 -35.14 23.53 -28.00
CA THR A 152 -36.47 22.86 -28.06
C THR A 152 -36.36 21.36 -27.70
N ARG A 153 -37.12 20.78 -26.75
CA ARG A 153 -38.37 19.98 -26.88
C ARG A 153 -38.43 19.01 -28.08
N THR A 154 -38.38 17.70 -27.82
CA THR A 154 -39.35 16.67 -28.28
C THR A 154 -39.15 15.34 -27.52
N GLU A 155 -40.27 14.68 -27.30
CA GLU A 155 -40.55 13.44 -26.55
C GLU A 155 -40.69 12.26 -27.52
N SER A 156 -40.22 11.06 -27.19
CA SER A 156 -40.90 9.75 -27.40
C SER A 156 -39.97 8.55 -27.16
N THR A 157 -40.31 7.78 -26.12
CA THR A 157 -40.44 6.32 -26.01
C THR A 157 -39.71 5.39 -27.01
N ALA A 158 -38.83 4.52 -26.50
CA ALA A 158 -38.75 3.08 -26.82
C ALA A 158 -37.64 2.36 -26.00
N GLU A 159 -38.03 1.55 -25.02
CA GLU A 159 -37.38 0.26 -24.68
C GLU A 159 -38.00 -0.83 -25.59
N PRO A 160 -37.40 -2.03 -25.84
CA PRO A 160 -36.53 -2.80 -24.92
C PRO A 160 -35.21 -3.40 -25.52
N GLU A 161 -34.26 -3.68 -24.61
CA GLU A 161 -33.28 -4.80 -24.44
C GLU A 161 -32.68 -5.57 -25.66
N PRO A 162 -31.49 -6.23 -25.55
CA PRO A 162 -30.80 -6.65 -24.33
C PRO A 162 -29.30 -6.33 -24.20
N GLU A 163 -28.87 -6.38 -22.95
CA GLU A 163 -27.50 -6.39 -22.43
C GLU A 163 -26.61 -7.43 -23.13
N THR A 164 -25.52 -6.95 -23.74
CA THR A 164 -24.31 -7.75 -23.91
C THR A 164 -23.42 -7.51 -22.70
N GLU A 165 -23.29 -8.56 -21.90
CA GLU A 165 -22.26 -8.74 -20.89
C GLU A 165 -20.87 -8.39 -21.47
N ALA A 166 -20.21 -7.42 -20.85
CA ALA A 166 -18.77 -7.23 -20.96
C ALA A 166 -18.23 -7.21 -19.52
N PRO A 167 -17.40 -8.18 -19.12
CA PRO A 167 -16.86 -8.28 -17.76
C PRO A 167 -16.05 -7.04 -17.43
N THR A 168 -16.46 -6.32 -16.39
CA THR A 168 -15.59 -5.33 -15.76
C THR A 168 -14.59 -6.09 -14.91
N GLU A 169 -13.35 -6.13 -15.35
CA GLU A 169 -12.21 -6.60 -14.56
C GLU A 169 -12.22 -5.90 -13.19
N PRO A 170 -12.25 -6.65 -12.09
CA PRO A 170 -12.04 -6.09 -10.76
C PRO A 170 -10.59 -5.60 -10.65
N GLN A 171 -10.41 -4.38 -10.15
CA GLN A 171 -9.09 -3.88 -9.77
C GLN A 171 -8.56 -4.74 -8.60
N PRO A 172 -7.27 -5.08 -8.57
CA PRO A 172 -6.73 -5.97 -7.57
C PRO A 172 -6.70 -5.28 -6.21
N ASP A 173 -7.60 -5.70 -5.33
CA ASP A 173 -7.41 -5.59 -3.90
C ASP A 173 -6.10 -6.31 -3.54
N LYS A 174 -5.27 -5.74 -2.66
CA LYS A 174 -3.93 -6.27 -2.32
C LYS A 174 -3.96 -7.72 -1.77
N GLU A 175 -5.13 -8.24 -1.42
CA GLU A 175 -5.39 -9.63 -1.05
C GLU A 175 -5.43 -10.58 -2.26
N HIS A 176 -5.85 -10.11 -3.44
CA HIS A 176 -5.85 -10.90 -4.68
C HIS A 176 -4.45 -11.05 -5.29
N ALA A 177 -3.53 -10.14 -4.99
CA ALA A 177 -2.13 -10.28 -5.42
C ALA A 177 -1.44 -11.48 -4.74
N GLU A 178 -1.87 -11.88 -3.54
CA GLU A 178 -1.32 -13.04 -2.82
C GLU A 178 -1.88 -14.39 -3.30
N GLU A 179 -3.06 -14.37 -3.92
CA GLU A 179 -3.71 -15.55 -4.52
C GLU A 179 -3.17 -15.86 -5.92
N GLU A 180 -2.61 -14.86 -6.61
CA GLU A 180 -1.99 -15.02 -7.95
C GLU A 180 -0.49 -15.35 -7.90
N LEU A 181 0.15 -15.23 -6.73
CA LEU A 181 1.54 -15.66 -6.53
C LEU A 181 1.64 -17.18 -6.54
N ASP A 182 2.55 -17.70 -7.38
CA ASP A 182 2.85 -19.13 -7.43
C ASP A 182 3.12 -19.70 -6.03
N PRO A 183 2.57 -20.88 -5.68
CA PRO A 183 2.71 -21.48 -4.35
C PRO A 183 4.16 -21.70 -3.92
N ALA A 184 5.12 -21.77 -4.85
CA ALA A 184 6.53 -21.82 -4.52
C ALA A 184 7.07 -20.44 -4.09
N THR A 185 6.68 -19.36 -4.75
CA THR A 185 7.06 -17.98 -4.36
C THR A 185 6.57 -17.65 -2.96
N ARG A 186 5.36 -18.09 -2.59
CA ARG A 186 4.82 -17.94 -1.24
C ARG A 186 5.68 -18.64 -0.19
N LYS A 187 6.11 -19.88 -0.45
CA LYS A 187 7.02 -20.62 0.45
C LYS A 187 8.36 -19.91 0.63
N VAL A 188 8.93 -19.38 -0.45
CA VAL A 188 10.19 -18.62 -0.37
C VAL A 188 10.02 -17.36 0.48
N ARG A 189 8.89 -16.65 0.36
CA ARG A 189 8.55 -15.50 1.22
C ARG A 189 8.40 -15.90 2.68
N GLU A 190 7.73 -17.02 2.97
CA GLU A 190 7.62 -17.55 4.34
C GLU A 190 8.99 -17.88 4.95
N TRP A 191 9.89 -18.51 4.19
CA TRP A 191 11.26 -18.78 4.66
C TRP A 191 12.05 -17.50 4.90
N ARG A 192 11.94 -16.52 3.99
CA ARG A 192 12.54 -15.19 4.16
C ARG A 192 12.12 -14.58 5.48
N HIS A 193 10.82 -14.52 5.77
CA HIS A 193 10.30 -13.89 7.00
C HIS A 193 10.78 -14.63 8.24
N LYS A 194 10.71 -15.97 8.23
CA LYS A 194 11.16 -16.80 9.35
C LYS A 194 12.64 -16.57 9.68
N LEU A 195 13.50 -16.51 8.67
CA LEU A 195 14.92 -16.29 8.83
C LEU A 195 15.24 -14.85 9.24
N GLN A 196 14.58 -13.86 8.62
CA GLN A 196 14.72 -12.46 8.97
C GLN A 196 14.37 -12.23 10.44
N ARG A 197 13.25 -12.77 10.92
CA ARG A 197 12.84 -12.61 12.31
C ARG A 197 13.89 -13.12 13.30
N VAL A 198 14.38 -14.35 13.10
CA VAL A 198 15.24 -14.99 14.11
C VAL A 198 16.65 -14.40 14.10
N PHE A 199 17.18 -14.04 12.94
CA PHE A 199 18.56 -13.58 12.83
C PHE A 199 18.73 -12.06 12.78
N LEU A 200 17.71 -11.31 12.33
CA LEU A 200 17.79 -9.88 12.00
C LEU A 200 16.72 -9.03 12.70
N SER A 201 16.21 -9.47 13.85
CA SER A 201 15.26 -8.67 14.65
C SER A 201 15.88 -7.34 15.13
N LYS A 202 15.06 -6.30 15.30
CA LYS A 202 15.43 -4.93 15.71
C LYS A 202 16.25 -4.84 17.00
N GLY A 203 16.14 -5.85 17.87
CA GLY A 203 16.90 -5.95 19.12
C GLY A 203 18.28 -6.61 19.00
N GLY A 204 18.60 -7.21 17.85
CA GLY A 204 19.85 -7.96 17.64
C GLY A 204 20.01 -9.20 18.53
N VAL A 205 18.98 -9.59 19.28
CA VAL A 205 19.01 -10.75 20.17
C VAL A 205 18.59 -11.97 19.39
N ILE A 206 19.56 -12.82 19.07
CA ILE A 206 19.31 -14.12 18.42
C ILE A 206 19.13 -15.16 19.53
N VAL A 207 17.96 -15.81 19.57
CA VAL A 207 17.61 -16.74 20.66
C VAL A 207 18.15 -18.14 20.37
N ALA A 208 19.06 -18.63 21.22
CA ALA A 208 19.73 -19.92 21.01
C ALA A 208 18.79 -21.15 20.97
N SER A 209 17.60 -21.08 21.58
CA SER A 209 16.60 -22.17 21.55
C SER A 209 15.94 -22.33 20.18
N GLU A 210 15.96 -21.30 19.34
CA GLU A 210 15.35 -21.32 18.00
C GLU A 210 16.29 -21.92 16.94
N MET A 211 17.56 -22.16 17.28
CA MET A 211 18.58 -22.58 16.30
C MET A 211 18.25 -23.91 15.64
N ASP A 212 17.72 -24.91 16.37
CA ASP A 212 17.34 -26.19 15.76
C ASP A 212 16.20 -26.02 14.72
N ALA A 213 15.26 -25.12 14.99
CA ALA A 213 14.16 -24.81 14.06
C ALA A 213 14.66 -24.02 12.83
N GLN A 214 15.67 -23.17 13.00
CA GLN A 214 16.30 -22.47 11.89
C GLN A 214 17.18 -23.40 11.05
N ASP A 215 17.88 -24.35 11.65
CA ASP A 215 18.63 -25.37 10.93
C ASP A 215 17.71 -26.19 10.00
N ALA A 216 16.54 -26.60 10.50
CA ALA A 216 15.54 -27.27 9.68
C ALA A 216 15.06 -26.36 8.52
N THR A 217 14.90 -25.07 8.76
CA THR A 217 14.50 -24.10 7.73
C THR A 217 15.59 -23.94 6.68
N PHE A 218 16.86 -23.76 7.07
CA PHE A 218 17.98 -23.70 6.13
C PHE A 218 18.08 -24.98 5.30
N LYS A 219 17.89 -26.17 5.88
CA LYS A 219 17.91 -27.44 5.13
C LYS A 219 16.86 -27.49 4.03
N ILE A 220 15.67 -26.95 4.29
CA ILE A 220 14.59 -26.87 3.31
C ILE A 220 14.97 -25.89 2.18
N VAL A 221 15.51 -24.72 2.54
CA VAL A 221 15.94 -23.70 1.56
C VAL A 221 17.10 -24.21 0.70
N GLU A 222 18.05 -24.93 1.28
CA GLU A 222 19.20 -25.51 0.58
C GLU A 222 18.81 -26.63 -0.38
N ALA A 223 17.81 -27.43 0.00
CA ALA A 223 17.25 -28.48 -0.84
C ALA A 223 16.36 -27.94 -1.98
N TYR A 224 16.01 -26.66 -1.95
CA TYR A 224 15.25 -26.01 -3.00
C TYR A 224 16.18 -25.54 -4.13
N GLU A 225 16.43 -26.42 -5.09
CA GLU A 225 17.37 -26.19 -6.20
C GLU A 225 16.75 -25.34 -7.34
N ASP A 226 15.42 -25.34 -7.49
CA ASP A 226 14.70 -24.68 -8.59
C ASP A 226 14.35 -23.20 -8.31
N MET A 227 15.22 -22.47 -7.62
CA MET A 227 15.02 -21.05 -7.30
C MET A 227 15.06 -20.20 -8.58
N THR A 228 14.00 -19.42 -8.85
CA THR A 228 13.95 -18.55 -10.04
C THR A 228 14.47 -17.14 -9.75
N VAL A 229 14.94 -16.45 -10.80
CA VAL A 229 15.37 -15.03 -10.76
C VAL A 229 14.24 -14.16 -10.21
N ASP A 230 13.02 -14.38 -10.69
CA ASP A 230 11.85 -13.58 -10.30
C ASP A 230 11.48 -13.81 -8.84
N GLN A 231 11.54 -15.06 -8.35
CA GLN A 231 11.35 -15.36 -6.93
C GLN A 231 12.38 -14.66 -6.05
N LEU A 232 13.65 -14.62 -6.46
CA LEU A 232 14.71 -13.93 -5.72
C LEU A 232 14.50 -12.41 -5.70
N ARG A 233 14.07 -11.82 -6.83
CA ARG A 233 13.80 -10.38 -6.94
C ARG A 233 12.57 -9.99 -6.13
N LEU A 234 11.48 -10.73 -6.25
CA LEU A 234 10.21 -10.48 -5.56
C LEU A 234 10.34 -10.66 -4.05
N THR A 235 10.88 -11.80 -3.62
CA THR A 235 10.97 -12.09 -2.17
C THR A 235 12.14 -11.39 -1.51
N LYS A 236 13.19 -11.00 -2.25
CA LYS A 236 14.41 -10.41 -1.66
C LYS A 236 15.08 -11.32 -0.61
N ILE A 237 14.85 -12.66 -0.63
CA ILE A 237 15.47 -13.61 0.32
C ILE A 237 17.00 -13.62 0.27
N GLY A 238 17.58 -13.33 -0.90
CA GLY A 238 19.03 -13.17 -1.04
C GLY A 238 19.62 -12.04 -0.19
N LYS A 239 18.88 -10.93 -0.01
CA LYS A 239 19.31 -9.83 0.87
C LYS A 239 19.37 -10.29 2.33
N VAL A 240 18.37 -11.07 2.77
CA VAL A 240 18.32 -11.64 4.12
C VAL A 240 19.50 -12.58 4.35
N MET A 241 19.77 -13.52 3.43
CA MET A 241 20.92 -14.42 3.56
C MET A 241 22.26 -13.67 3.59
N LYS A 242 22.41 -12.61 2.80
CA LYS A 242 23.61 -11.76 2.82
C LYS A 242 23.80 -11.08 4.18
N ARG A 243 22.72 -10.56 4.78
CA ARG A 243 22.77 -9.96 6.13
C ARG A 243 23.12 -11.02 7.18
N ILE A 244 22.53 -12.22 7.12
CA ILE A 244 22.84 -13.34 8.04
C ILE A 244 24.32 -13.73 7.95
N HIS A 245 24.86 -13.87 6.74
CA HIS A 245 26.28 -14.17 6.52
C HIS A 245 27.21 -13.12 7.15
N GLN A 246 26.79 -11.86 7.18
CA GLN A 246 27.56 -10.72 7.71
C GLN A 246 27.41 -10.53 9.23
N LEU A 247 26.60 -11.34 9.91
CA LEU A 247 26.43 -11.22 11.36
C LEU A 247 27.76 -11.47 12.08
N PRO A 248 28.13 -10.62 13.06
CA PRO A 248 29.38 -10.76 13.80
C PRO A 248 29.38 -12.01 14.69
N GLU A 249 28.23 -12.34 15.26
CA GLU A 249 28.03 -13.47 16.16
C GLU A 249 26.66 -14.10 15.93
N VAL A 250 26.61 -15.43 15.90
CA VAL A 250 25.38 -16.22 15.81
C VAL A 250 25.47 -17.34 16.85
N PRO A 251 24.47 -17.50 17.74
CA PRO A 251 24.45 -18.59 18.70
C PRO A 251 24.52 -19.95 18.04
N ARG A 252 25.36 -20.86 18.56
CA ARG A 252 25.52 -22.24 18.04
C ARG A 252 25.92 -22.32 16.56
N ASP A 253 26.52 -21.26 16.01
CA ASP A 253 27.01 -21.25 14.62
C ASP A 253 28.11 -22.32 14.39
N ASP A 254 28.86 -22.68 15.43
CA ASP A 254 29.86 -23.75 15.35
C ASP A 254 29.24 -25.14 15.08
N GLU A 255 27.96 -25.33 15.42
CA GLU A 255 27.23 -26.58 15.26
C GLU A 255 26.45 -26.61 13.93
N PHE A 256 25.80 -25.50 13.57
CA PHE A 256 24.87 -25.43 12.44
C PHE A 256 25.40 -24.69 11.21
N HIS A 257 26.52 -23.97 11.36
CA HIS A 257 27.21 -23.26 10.29
C HIS A 257 26.31 -22.27 9.51
N PHE A 258 25.41 -21.56 10.20
CA PHE A 258 24.43 -20.66 9.58
C PHE A 258 25.08 -19.60 8.68
N ARG A 259 26.17 -18.98 9.15
CA ARG A 259 26.84 -17.93 8.35
C ARG A 259 27.51 -18.49 7.10
N GLU A 260 28.09 -19.68 7.17
CA GLU A 260 28.74 -20.33 6.03
C GLU A 260 27.69 -20.73 4.99
N ARG A 261 26.62 -21.42 5.44
CA ARG A 261 25.49 -21.85 4.61
C ARG A 261 24.78 -20.69 3.94
N ALA A 262 24.51 -19.60 4.68
CA ALA A 262 23.96 -18.38 4.10
C ALA A 262 24.88 -17.79 3.03
N GLY A 263 26.20 -17.81 3.25
CA GLY A 263 27.19 -17.38 2.27
C GLY A 263 27.21 -18.23 1.00
N GLU A 264 27.01 -19.54 1.10
CA GLU A 264 26.90 -20.43 -0.07
C GLU A 264 25.63 -20.15 -0.89
N LEU A 265 24.50 -19.96 -0.22
CA LEU A 265 23.23 -19.60 -0.87
C LEU A 265 23.34 -18.25 -1.59
N VAL A 266 23.94 -17.25 -0.95
CA VAL A 266 24.19 -15.93 -1.58
C VAL A 266 25.03 -16.08 -2.83
N LYS A 267 26.14 -16.85 -2.78
CA LYS A 267 26.98 -17.08 -3.97
C LYS A 267 26.20 -17.72 -5.11
N ARG A 268 25.40 -18.76 -4.82
CA ARG A 268 24.57 -19.45 -5.81
C ARG A 268 23.56 -18.50 -6.45
N TRP A 269 22.85 -17.73 -5.64
CA TRP A 269 21.79 -16.84 -6.13
C TRP A 269 22.32 -15.58 -6.81
N THR A 270 23.44 -15.01 -6.36
CA THR A 270 24.09 -13.90 -7.08
C THR A 270 24.54 -14.34 -8.47
N ALA A 271 25.16 -15.52 -8.60
CA ALA A 271 25.53 -16.03 -9.93
C ALA A 271 24.32 -16.25 -10.86
N LEU A 272 23.17 -16.64 -10.30
CA LEU A 272 21.92 -16.81 -11.05
C LEU A 272 21.32 -15.45 -11.47
N LEU A 273 21.40 -14.44 -10.61
CA LEU A 273 20.98 -13.07 -10.94
C LEU A 273 21.88 -12.45 -12.02
N ASP A 274 23.20 -12.66 -11.93
CA ASP A 274 24.19 -12.14 -12.88
C ASP A 274 23.99 -12.77 -14.27
N GLN A 275 23.80 -14.10 -14.35
CA GLN A 275 23.49 -14.80 -15.62
C GLN A 275 22.23 -14.25 -16.28
N ALA A 276 21.18 -13.97 -15.49
CA ALA A 276 19.94 -13.41 -16.01
C ALA A 276 20.03 -11.95 -16.44
N THR A 277 21.04 -11.20 -15.96
CA THR A 277 21.31 -9.85 -16.44
C THR A 277 22.08 -9.87 -17.76
N ASP A 278 23.06 -10.77 -17.92
CA ASP A 278 23.81 -10.94 -19.18
C ASP A 278 22.88 -11.41 -20.32
N ASP A 279 21.98 -12.37 -20.07
CA ASP A 279 21.02 -12.87 -21.07
C ASP A 279 20.02 -11.79 -21.55
N LYS A 280 19.78 -10.75 -20.73
CA LYS A 280 18.90 -9.62 -21.07
C LYS A 280 19.63 -8.51 -21.85
N GLU A 281 20.94 -8.37 -21.68
CA GLU A 281 21.76 -7.41 -22.44
C GLU A 281 22.13 -7.93 -23.84
N GLU A 282 22.15 -9.25 -24.05
CA GLU A 282 22.42 -9.87 -25.37
C GLU A 282 21.18 -10.06 -26.27
N ALA A 283 19.96 -9.80 -25.76
CA ALA A 283 18.69 -9.98 -26.47
C ALA A 283 18.10 -8.66 -27.01
#